data_AF-A0A2H9RBW6-F1
#
_entry.id   AF-A0A2H9RBW6-F1
#
_cell.length_a   1.000
_cell.length_b   1.000
_cell.length_c   1.000
_cell.angle_alpha   90.00
_cell.angle_beta   90.00
_cell.angle_gamma   90.00
#
_symmetry.space_group_name_H-M   'P 1'
#
loop_
_entity.id
_entity.type
_entity.pdbx_description
1 polymer ?
#
loop_
_entity_poly.entity_id
_entity_poly.type
_entity_poly.pdbx_seq_one_letter_code
_entity_poly.pdbx_strand_id
1 'polypeptide(L)'
;KGGPLENYRLRPEIRDENYGLNNTIFLEPLALKMGYWGLKGGSEMRHMFIMQAHAKKYKYMTSFALRDVIKSRIDKESAEFVTRFDPERWDYYRIKI
;
A
#
# COMPACT_ATOMS: atom_id res chain seq x y z
N LYS A 1 -1.18 9.64 -5.75
CA LYS A 1 -2.55 9.19 -6.05
C LYS A 1 -2.95 8.21 -4.95
N GLY A 2 -4.09 8.42 -4.28
CA GLY A 2 -4.47 7.69 -3.07
C GLY A 2 -5.46 8.48 -2.21
N GLY A 3 -6.09 7.81 -1.24
CA GLY A 3 -7.13 8.41 -0.39
C GLY A 3 -7.64 7.46 0.69
N PRO A 4 -8.64 7.84 1.50
CA PRO A 4 -9.25 6.95 2.48
C PRO A 4 -9.63 5.61 1.87
N LEU A 5 -9.38 4.51 2.59
CA LEU A 5 -9.67 3.16 2.10
C LEU A 5 -11.15 2.98 1.71
N GLU A 6 -12.03 3.66 2.43
CA GLU A 6 -13.49 3.66 2.26
C GLU A 6 -13.93 4.18 0.88
N ASN A 7 -13.08 4.93 0.19
CA ASN A 7 -13.36 5.43 -1.15
C ASN A 7 -13.12 4.40 -2.26
N TYR A 8 -12.61 3.21 -1.92
CA TYR A 8 -12.22 2.20 -2.89
C TYR A 8 -13.07 0.95 -2.77
N ARG A 9 -13.54 0.45 -3.92
CA ARG A 9 -14.21 -0.84 -3.99
C ARG A 9 -13.16 -1.94 -4.07
N LEU A 10 -12.91 -2.60 -2.94
CA LEU A 10 -11.98 -3.73 -2.87
C LEU A 10 -12.59 -4.98 -3.52
N ARG A 11 -11.70 -5.88 -3.94
CA ARG A 11 -12.11 -7.23 -4.38
C ARG A 11 -12.77 -7.98 -3.20
N PRO A 12 -13.83 -8.78 -3.41
CA PRO A 12 -14.56 -9.46 -2.33
C PRO A 12 -13.71 -10.35 -1.42
N GLU A 13 -12.59 -10.87 -1.94
CA GLU A 13 -11.64 -11.72 -1.23
C GLU A 13 -10.82 -10.94 -0.19
N ILE A 14 -10.75 -9.61 -0.32
CA ILE A 14 -9.98 -8.74 0.57
C ILE A 14 -10.82 -8.45 1.82
N ARG A 15 -10.44 -9.09 2.93
CA ARG A 15 -11.02 -8.86 4.25
C ARG A 15 -10.08 -8.01 5.09
N ASP A 16 -10.02 -6.72 4.80
CA ASP A 16 -9.24 -5.77 5.59
C ASP A 16 -10.04 -5.35 6.83
N GLU A 17 -9.59 -5.77 8.03
CA GLU A 17 -10.23 -5.42 9.30
C GLU A 17 -10.32 -3.92 9.57
N ASN A 18 -9.52 -3.10 8.88
CA ASN A 18 -9.56 -1.65 9.02
C ASN A 18 -10.55 -0.96 8.06
N TYR A 19 -11.19 -1.70 7.16
CA TYR A 19 -12.18 -1.14 6.25
C TYR A 19 -13.39 -0.59 7.01
N GLY A 20 -13.71 0.70 6.81
CA GLY A 20 -14.83 1.38 7.47
C GLY A 20 -14.46 2.03 8.81
N LEU A 21 -13.23 1.85 9.30
CA LEU A 21 -12.74 2.50 10.52
C LEU A 21 -12.19 3.91 10.29
N ASN A 22 -12.11 4.37 9.02
CA ASN A 22 -11.58 5.68 8.63
C ASN A 22 -10.15 5.94 9.15
N ASN A 23 -9.40 4.87 9.43
CA ASN A 23 -8.06 4.91 10.00
C ASN A 23 -6.97 4.48 9.01
N THR A 24 -7.36 4.09 7.79
CA THR A 24 -6.48 3.53 6.77
C THR A 24 -6.54 4.32 5.48
N ILE A 25 -5.37 4.63 4.92
CA ILE A 25 -5.25 5.25 3.61
C ILE A 25 -4.85 4.20 2.56
N PHE A 26 -5.48 4.22 1.40
CA PHE A 26 -5.11 3.41 0.26
C PHE A 26 -4.16 4.17 -0.66
N LEU A 27 -2.97 3.61 -0.88
CA LEU A 27 -2.03 4.05 -1.89
C LEU A 27 -2.35 3.29 -3.19
N GLU A 28 -2.80 4.00 -4.22
CA GLU A 28 -2.97 3.39 -5.53
C GLU A 28 -1.61 2.94 -6.09
N PRO A 29 -1.52 1.74 -6.71
CA PRO A 29 -0.30 1.29 -7.34
C PRO A 29 0.24 2.31 -8.34
N LEU A 30 1.48 2.73 -8.14
CA LEU A 30 2.14 3.69 -9.02
C LEU A 30 2.69 2.95 -10.24
N ALA A 31 2.07 3.17 -11.40
CA ALA A 31 2.68 2.80 -12.68
C ALA A 31 3.74 3.84 -13.05
N LEU A 32 4.99 3.60 -12.71
CA LEU A 32 6.10 4.41 -13.21
C LEU A 32 6.38 4.05 -14.67
N LYS A 33 6.50 5.06 -15.55
CA LYS A 33 7.06 4.86 -16.89
C LYS A 33 8.48 4.30 -16.76
N MET A 34 8.85 3.34 -17.62
CA MET A 34 10.12 2.56 -17.54
C MET A 34 11.37 3.41 -17.30
N GLY A 35 11.45 4.65 -17.80
CA GLY A 35 12.59 5.57 -17.60
C GLY A 35 12.84 6.04 -16.17
N TYR A 36 11.91 5.82 -15.21
CA TYR A 36 12.03 6.30 -13.83
C TYR A 36 12.30 5.19 -12.80
N TRP A 37 12.37 3.92 -13.23
CA TRP A 37 12.52 2.77 -12.33
C TRP A 37 13.88 2.74 -11.62
N GLY A 38 14.94 3.29 -12.23
CA GLY A 38 16.30 3.33 -11.65
C GLY A 38 16.62 4.55 -10.79
N LEU A 39 15.74 5.56 -10.72
CA LEU A 39 16.05 6.87 -10.11
C LEU A 39 15.42 7.08 -8.72
N LYS A 40 15.08 5.99 -7.99
CA LYS A 40 14.41 6.03 -6.67
C LYS A 40 13.03 6.72 -6.63
N GLY A 41 12.52 7.25 -7.75
CA GLY A 41 11.31 8.09 -7.78
C GLY A 41 10.06 7.41 -7.19
N GLY A 42 9.92 6.09 -7.32
CA GLY A 42 8.82 5.34 -6.71
C GLY A 42 8.89 5.29 -5.19
N SER A 43 10.09 5.08 -4.65
CA SER A 43 10.32 5.05 -3.20
C SER A 43 10.12 6.44 -2.59
N GLU A 44 10.62 7.49 -3.24
CA GLU A 44 10.44 8.89 -2.78
C GLU A 44 8.98 9.32 -2.80
N MET A 45 8.25 9.07 -3.90
CA MET A 45 6.82 9.40 -3.95
C MET A 45 6.00 8.66 -2.89
N ARG A 46 6.32 7.39 -2.65
CA ARG A 46 5.67 6.62 -1.59
C ARG A 46 6.02 7.17 -0.21
N HIS A 47 7.27 7.53 0.03
CA HIS A 47 7.69 8.15 1.29
C HIS A 47 6.93 9.44 1.56
N MET A 48 6.86 10.33 0.57
CA MET A 48 6.06 11.57 0.65
C MET A 48 4.58 11.29 0.92
N PHE A 49 4.02 10.24 0.32
CA PHE A 49 2.64 9.84 0.58
C PHE A 49 2.43 9.37 2.03
N ILE A 50 3.36 8.58 2.58
CA ILE A 50 3.32 8.16 3.99
C ILE A 50 3.40 9.37 4.92
N MET A 51 4.29 10.33 4.66
CA MET A 51 4.37 11.55 5.46
C MET A 51 3.05 12.33 5.45
N GLN A 52 2.39 12.44 4.30
CA GLN A 52 1.07 13.07 4.20
C GLN A 52 -0.01 12.29 4.95
N ALA A 53 0.02 10.96 4.91
CA ALA A 53 -0.91 10.12 5.62
C ALA A 53 -0.74 10.23 7.15
N HIS A 54 0.51 10.27 7.62
CA HIS A 54 0.84 10.54 9.02
C HIS A 54 0.32 11.92 9.46
N ALA A 55 0.54 12.97 8.65
CA ALA A 55 0.03 14.31 8.94
C ALA A 55 -1.52 14.37 9.01
N LYS A 56 -2.20 13.51 8.24
CA LYS A 56 -3.65 13.33 8.27
C LYS A 56 -4.16 12.36 9.36
N LYS A 57 -3.26 11.89 10.24
CA LYS A 57 -3.56 11.00 11.39
C LYS A 57 -4.11 9.62 11.00
N TYR A 58 -3.80 9.13 9.80
CA TYR A 58 -4.04 7.73 9.48
C TYR A 58 -3.10 6.83 10.29
N LYS A 59 -3.60 5.67 10.72
CA LYS A 59 -2.82 4.68 11.48
C LYS A 59 -2.18 3.65 10.57
N TYR A 60 -2.76 3.43 9.40
CA TYR A 60 -2.33 2.41 8.46
C TYR A 60 -2.33 2.93 7.03
N MET A 61 -1.44 2.37 6.23
CA MET A 61 -1.48 2.48 4.77
C MET A 61 -1.61 1.09 4.19
N THR A 62 -2.48 0.95 3.20
CA THR A 62 -2.67 -0.30 2.46
C THR A 62 -2.55 -0.08 0.95
N SER A 63 -2.14 -1.11 0.22
CA SER A 63 -1.88 -1.03 -1.23
C SER A 63 -1.75 -2.43 -1.83
N PHE A 64 -1.57 -2.49 -3.15
CA PHE A 64 -1.15 -3.70 -3.84
C PHE A 64 0.29 -3.59 -4.31
N ALA A 65 1.03 -4.69 -4.23
CA ALA A 65 2.38 -4.81 -4.77
C ALA A 65 2.74 -6.26 -5.09
N LEU A 66 3.80 -6.46 -5.87
CA LEU A 66 4.37 -7.79 -6.07
C LEU A 66 4.82 -8.39 -4.74
N ARG A 67 4.56 -9.69 -4.54
CA ARG A 67 4.91 -10.43 -3.32
C ARG A 67 6.34 -10.18 -2.84
N ASP A 68 7.31 -10.14 -3.74
CA ASP A 68 8.72 -9.95 -3.38
C ASP A 68 9.03 -8.51 -2.95
N VAL A 69 8.29 -7.52 -3.49
CA VAL A 69 8.36 -6.13 -3.00
C VAL A 69 7.82 -6.05 -1.57
N ILE A 70 6.70 -6.72 -1.28
CA ILE A 70 6.11 -6.73 0.08
C ILE A 70 7.05 -7.41 1.06
N LYS A 71 7.60 -8.58 0.69
CA LYS A 71 8.60 -9.28 1.51
C LYS A 71 9.78 -8.38 1.87
N SER A 72 10.30 -7.60 0.91
CA SER A 72 11.42 -6.68 1.17
C SER A 72 11.09 -5.54 2.15
N ARG A 73 9.80 -5.34 2.46
CA ARG A 73 9.29 -4.30 3.36
C ARG A 73 8.87 -4.84 4.73
N ILE A 74 8.80 -6.15 4.92
CA ILE A 74 8.40 -6.74 6.21
C ILE A 74 9.32 -6.23 7.32
N ASP A 75 10.63 -6.37 7.14
CA ASP A 75 11.61 -6.01 8.17
C ASP A 75 11.81 -4.50 8.31
N LYS A 76 11.58 -3.74 7.24
CA LYS A 76 11.86 -2.29 7.19
C LYS A 76 10.68 -1.42 7.58
N GLU A 77 9.47 -1.88 7.27
CA GLU A 77 8.24 -1.09 7.36
C GLU A 77 7.13 -1.82 8.10
N SER A 78 7.45 -2.95 8.75
CA SER A 78 6.46 -3.80 9.42
C SER A 78 5.29 -4.15 8.49
N ALA A 79 5.59 -4.42 7.22
CA ALA A 79 4.58 -4.76 6.24
C ALA A 79 3.96 -6.13 6.53
N GLU A 80 2.64 -6.22 6.38
CA GLU A 80 1.88 -7.45 6.57
C GLU A 80 1.03 -7.76 5.34
N PHE A 81 0.95 -9.04 5.00
CA PHE A 81 0.05 -9.51 3.95
C PHE A 81 -1.37 -9.56 4.52
N VAL A 82 -2.29 -8.80 3.93
CA VAL A 82 -3.72 -8.87 4.28
C VAL A 82 -4.42 -9.89 3.38
N THR A 83 -4.08 -9.93 2.08
CA THR A 83 -4.61 -10.95 1.16
C THR A 83 -3.58 -11.30 0.10
N ARG A 84 -3.31 -12.60 -0.07
CA ARG A 84 -2.43 -13.12 -1.11
C ARG A 84 -3.25 -13.61 -2.29
N PHE A 85 -2.80 -13.30 -3.50
CA PHE A 85 -3.42 -13.74 -4.75
C PHE A 85 -2.45 -14.64 -5.50
N ASP A 86 -2.89 -15.85 -5.83
CA ASP A 86 -2.14 -16.81 -6.63
C ASP A 86 -2.98 -17.17 -7.86
N PRO A 87 -2.37 -17.25 -9.06
CA PRO A 87 -0.92 -17.21 -9.33
C PRO A 87 -0.33 -15.81 -9.54
N GLU A 88 -1.13 -14.73 -9.53
CA GLU A 88 -0.66 -13.41 -9.94
C GLU A 88 0.40 -12.80 -9.02
N ARG A 89 0.45 -13.19 -7.74
CA ARG A 89 1.38 -12.68 -6.71
C ARG A 89 1.35 -11.15 -6.55
N TRP A 90 0.27 -10.51 -7.01
CA TRP A 90 -0.01 -9.09 -6.84
C TRP A 90 -0.85 -8.92 -5.58
N ASP A 91 -0.18 -9.06 -4.44
CA ASP A 91 -0.83 -9.21 -3.14
C ASP A 91 -1.27 -7.86 -2.57
N TYR A 92 -2.30 -7.89 -1.73
CA TYR A 92 -2.78 -6.75 -0.96
C TYR A 92 -2.12 -6.76 0.44
N TYR A 93 -1.50 -5.65 0.81
CA TYR A 93 -0.66 -5.55 2.00
C TYR A 93 -0.91 -4.25 2.76
N ARG A 94 -0.61 -4.26 4.06
CA ARG A 94 -0.74 -3.12 4.95
C ARG A 94 0.58 -2.83 5.65
N ILE A 95 0.80 -1.57 6.01
CA ILE A 95 1.84 -1.13 6.94
C ILE A 95 1.21 -0.25 8.02
N LYS A 96 1.87 -0.18 9.16
CA LYS A 96 1.59 0.83 10.18
C LYS A 96 2.32 2.13 9.83
N ILE A 97 1.64 3.25 10.01
CA ILE A 97 2.18 4.61 9.82
C ILE A 97 2.66 5.15 11.17
#